data_AF-H5TWM2-F1
#
_entry.id   AF-H5TWM2-F1
#
_cell.length_a   1.000
_cell.length_b   1.000
_cell.length_c   1.000
_cell.angle_alpha   90.00
_cell.angle_beta   90.00
_cell.angle_gamma   90.00
#
_symmetry.space_group_name_H-M   'P 1'
#
loop_
_entity.id
_entity.type
_entity.pdbx_description
1 polymer ?
#
loop_
_entity_poly.entity_id
_entity_poly.type
_entity_poly.pdbx_seq_one_letter_code
_entity_poly.pdbx_strand_id
1 'polypeptide(L)'
;MIVPIGITLNIETELDDAVSALGCRVGDARHSRFWFAEARHASIDTPTPLYDNRVAIRLRTGAFDDLTVTMHPERSEWLTGDWANSFDRDQFEYRISDQWCGGDRRLRASARTRHPSGSMSEAIENGADPTHLLDTAQRRFLVACASSGPPIDHLVLRGPITSQVWDTSVRDVRQVRVARWLSDDIDVVGVSTCIGVRPGESSHDLAARASAVASDLRDSLHDAGCQTSPLTSKTVLALRVLAGATP
;
A
#
# COMPACT_ATOMS: atom_id res chain seq x y z
N MET A 1 10.69 7.12 -18.45
CA MET A 1 10.97 5.89 -17.67
C MET A 1 9.76 4.97 -17.81
N ILE A 2 9.96 3.66 -17.97
CA ILE A 2 8.88 2.66 -17.92
C ILE A 2 9.01 1.93 -16.59
N VAL A 3 7.91 1.85 -15.83
CA VAL A 3 7.89 1.27 -14.48
C VAL A 3 6.94 0.07 -14.40
N PRO A 4 7.16 -0.88 -13.47
CA PRO A 4 6.22 -1.97 -13.25
C PRO A 4 4.82 -1.48 -12.92
N ILE A 5 3.80 -2.25 -13.31
CA ILE A 5 2.39 -1.93 -13.03
C ILE A 5 1.84 -2.89 -11.97
N GLY A 6 1.52 -2.38 -10.79
CA GLY A 6 0.75 -3.10 -9.78
C GLY A 6 -0.74 -2.98 -10.03
N ILE A 7 -1.45 -4.10 -10.10
CA ILE A 7 -2.90 -4.16 -10.26
C ILE A 7 -3.51 -4.58 -8.93
N THR A 8 -4.60 -3.95 -8.50
CA THR A 8 -5.36 -4.34 -7.32
C THR A 8 -6.86 -4.28 -7.60
N LEU A 9 -7.57 -5.35 -7.27
CA LEU A 9 -9.03 -5.43 -7.27
C LEU A 9 -9.47 -5.68 -5.82
N ASN A 10 -10.36 -4.84 -5.30
CA ASN A 10 -10.92 -5.03 -3.96
C ASN A 10 -12.19 -5.88 -4.06
N ILE A 11 -12.49 -6.67 -3.04
CA ILE A 11 -13.69 -7.53 -2.97
C ILE A 11 -14.69 -6.91 -1.99
N GLU A 12 -15.98 -6.96 -2.33
CA GLU A 12 -17.06 -6.32 -1.55
C GLU A 12 -17.94 -7.30 -0.76
N THR A 13 -18.02 -8.57 -1.17
CA THR A 13 -19.02 -9.50 -0.65
C THR A 13 -18.38 -10.72 0.01
N GLU A 14 -19.00 -11.19 1.10
CA GLU A 14 -18.75 -12.50 1.75
C GLU A 14 -17.26 -12.83 1.86
N LEU A 15 -16.51 -11.97 2.56
CA LEU A 15 -15.04 -11.95 2.53
C LEU A 15 -14.39 -13.26 2.97
N ASP A 16 -15.00 -13.98 3.90
CA ASP A 16 -14.54 -15.31 4.33
C ASP A 16 -14.68 -16.35 3.21
N ASP A 17 -15.82 -16.34 2.53
CA ASP A 17 -16.10 -17.23 1.40
C ASP A 17 -15.21 -16.87 0.21
N ALA A 18 -14.99 -15.58 -0.04
CA ALA A 18 -14.10 -15.10 -1.09
C ALA A 18 -12.64 -15.52 -0.85
N VAL A 19 -12.11 -15.33 0.36
CA VAL A 19 -10.75 -15.78 0.72
C VAL A 19 -10.64 -17.31 0.59
N SER A 20 -11.66 -18.04 1.03
CA SER A 20 -11.72 -19.50 0.89
C SER A 20 -11.77 -19.98 -0.56
N ALA A 21 -12.59 -19.34 -1.40
CA ALA A 21 -12.73 -19.63 -2.84
C ALA A 21 -11.43 -19.38 -3.61
N LEU A 22 -10.60 -18.43 -3.15
CA LEU A 22 -9.26 -18.17 -3.70
C LEU A 22 -8.18 -19.13 -3.17
N GLY A 23 -8.59 -20.17 -2.44
CA GLY A 23 -7.69 -21.18 -1.88
C GLY A 23 -6.81 -20.67 -0.74
N CYS A 24 -7.16 -19.52 -0.14
CA CYS A 24 -6.37 -18.91 0.92
C CYS A 24 -6.75 -19.51 2.28
N ARG A 25 -5.98 -20.49 2.74
CA ARG A 25 -6.21 -21.14 4.03
C ARG A 25 -5.69 -20.28 5.18
N VAL A 26 -6.43 -20.22 6.28
CA VAL A 26 -6.07 -19.39 7.45
C VAL A 26 -4.67 -19.70 7.98
N GLY A 27 -4.27 -20.98 8.03
CA GLY A 27 -2.95 -21.41 8.51
C GLY A 27 -1.76 -20.97 7.64
N ASP A 28 -2.01 -20.65 6.37
CA ASP A 28 -0.96 -20.25 5.42
C ASP A 28 -0.76 -18.73 5.39
N ALA A 29 -1.59 -17.97 6.10
CA ALA A 29 -1.56 -16.52 6.10
C ALA A 29 -0.32 -16.00 6.84
N ARG A 30 0.42 -15.10 6.19
CA ARG A 30 1.39 -14.26 6.90
C ARG A 30 0.64 -13.15 7.61
N HIS A 31 0.88 -13.03 8.91
CA HIS A 31 0.25 -12.03 9.76
C HIS A 31 1.22 -10.89 10.06
N SER A 32 0.68 -9.68 10.07
CA SER A 32 1.38 -8.48 10.56
C SER A 32 0.35 -7.49 11.11
N ARG A 33 0.79 -6.56 11.95
CA ARG A 33 0.00 -5.39 12.32
C ARG A 33 0.66 -4.15 11.74
N PHE A 34 -0.15 -3.17 11.38
CA PHE A 34 0.39 -1.91 10.91
C PHE A 34 -0.47 -0.74 11.35
N TRP A 35 0.15 0.42 11.38
CA TRP A 35 -0.45 1.70 11.71
C TRP A 35 -0.13 2.67 10.59
N PHE A 36 -1.04 3.61 10.34
CA PHE A 36 -0.72 4.78 9.55
C PHE A 36 -0.25 5.89 10.46
N ALA A 37 0.79 6.62 10.06
CA ALA A 37 1.06 7.92 10.63
C ALA A 37 0.30 8.96 9.82
N GLU A 38 -0.39 9.86 10.51
CA GLU A 38 -1.25 10.89 9.92
C GLU A 38 -1.04 12.23 10.65
N ALA A 39 -1.39 13.33 10.02
CA ALA A 39 -1.24 14.66 10.63
C ALA A 39 -2.09 14.78 11.90
N ARG A 40 -1.57 15.47 12.93
CA ARG A 40 -2.28 15.67 14.21
C ARG A 40 -3.66 16.31 14.08
N HIS A 41 -3.84 17.17 13.08
CA HIS A 41 -5.12 17.84 12.82
C HIS A 41 -6.11 16.98 12.03
N ALA A 42 -5.76 15.73 11.69
CA ALA A 42 -6.69 14.81 11.08
C ALA A 42 -7.85 14.49 12.03
N SER A 43 -9.07 14.65 11.53
CA SER A 43 -10.32 14.52 12.26
C SER A 43 -11.35 13.78 11.41
N ILE A 44 -12.55 13.56 11.94
CA ILE A 44 -13.66 12.97 11.17
C ILE A 44 -13.97 13.80 9.90
N ASP A 45 -13.90 15.13 9.99
CA ASP A 45 -14.20 16.03 8.88
C ASP A 45 -13.06 16.09 7.85
N THR A 46 -11.81 15.94 8.30
CA THR A 46 -10.62 15.91 7.45
C THR A 46 -9.75 14.70 7.82
N PRO A 47 -10.14 13.49 7.40
CA PRO A 47 -9.56 12.26 7.94
C PRO A 47 -8.21 11.88 7.31
N THR A 48 -7.90 12.45 6.15
CA THR A 48 -6.78 12.03 5.31
C THR A 48 -5.79 13.15 4.91
N PRO A 49 -5.40 14.11 5.76
CA PRO A 49 -4.56 15.25 5.35
C PRO A 49 -3.29 14.87 4.59
N LEU A 50 -2.53 13.88 5.06
CA LEU A 50 -1.32 13.43 4.35
C LEU A 50 -1.67 12.79 3.01
N TYR A 51 -2.68 11.92 2.97
CA TYR A 51 -3.03 11.21 1.75
C TYR A 51 -3.63 12.15 0.69
N ASP A 52 -4.38 13.18 1.11
CA ASP A 52 -4.86 14.24 0.23
C ASP A 52 -3.71 15.08 -0.32
N ASN A 53 -2.61 15.20 0.43
CA ASN A 53 -1.30 15.69 -0.04
C ASN A 53 -0.44 14.59 -0.71
N ARG A 54 -1.06 13.49 -1.14
CA ARG A 54 -0.45 12.38 -1.89
C ARG A 54 0.63 11.62 -1.13
N VAL A 55 0.65 11.68 0.21
CA VAL A 55 1.62 11.00 1.08
C VAL A 55 0.89 9.98 1.98
N ALA A 56 1.46 8.80 2.14
CA ALA A 56 1.03 7.84 3.15
C ALA A 56 2.25 7.29 3.89
N ILE A 57 2.22 7.32 5.21
CA ILE A 57 3.29 6.80 6.05
C ILE A 57 2.73 5.63 6.84
N ARG A 58 3.39 4.47 6.75
CA ARG A 58 2.93 3.23 7.39
C ARG A 58 4.04 2.60 8.20
N LEU A 59 3.75 2.28 9.46
CA LEU A 59 4.61 1.51 10.35
C LEU A 59 4.05 0.10 10.43
N ARG A 60 4.89 -0.92 10.31
CA ARG A 60 4.49 -2.31 10.37
C ARG A 60 5.31 -3.06 11.41
N THR A 61 4.63 -3.93 12.15
CA THR A 61 5.22 -4.92 13.04
C THR A 61 4.91 -6.32 12.52
N GLY A 62 5.86 -7.25 12.67
CA GLY A 62 5.71 -8.63 12.20
C GLY A 62 7.03 -9.38 12.17
N ALA A 63 7.22 -10.23 11.14
CA ALA A 63 8.46 -10.98 10.94
C ALA A 63 9.70 -10.06 10.84
N PHE A 64 9.49 -8.85 10.32
CA PHE A 64 10.41 -7.73 10.42
C PHE A 64 9.58 -6.46 10.58
N ASP A 65 10.15 -5.50 11.30
CA ASP A 65 9.55 -4.19 11.45
C ASP A 65 10.00 -3.30 10.28
N ASP A 66 9.11 -2.45 9.79
CA ASP A 66 9.47 -1.45 8.78
C ASP A 66 8.62 -0.20 8.87
N LEU A 67 9.20 0.87 8.37
CA LEU A 67 8.50 2.12 8.09
C LEU A 67 8.55 2.35 6.58
N THR A 68 7.37 2.54 5.98
CA THR A 68 7.24 2.86 4.55
C THR A 68 6.62 4.24 4.38
N VAL A 69 7.31 5.13 3.67
CA VAL A 69 6.77 6.37 3.12
C VAL A 69 6.37 6.11 1.67
N THR A 70 5.13 6.37 1.32
CA THR A 70 4.61 6.25 -0.04
C THR A 70 4.11 7.59 -0.53
N MET A 71 4.44 7.93 -1.77
CA MET A 71 4.01 9.13 -2.45
C MET A 71 3.32 8.81 -3.77
N HIS A 72 2.36 9.64 -4.14
CA HIS A 72 1.60 9.55 -5.39
C HIS A 72 1.82 10.79 -6.27
N PRO A 73 3.03 10.98 -6.82
CA PRO A 73 3.34 12.12 -7.69
C PRO A 73 2.42 12.12 -8.92
N GLU A 74 2.05 13.31 -9.40
CA GLU A 74 1.22 13.43 -10.62
C GLU A 74 1.95 12.97 -11.87
N ARG A 75 3.25 13.20 -11.90
CA ARG A 75 4.09 12.91 -13.05
C ARG A 75 5.46 12.42 -12.61
N SER A 76 6.07 11.58 -13.43
CA SER A 76 7.38 11.01 -13.14
C SER A 76 8.49 12.06 -13.05
N GLU A 77 8.34 13.23 -13.69
CA GLU A 77 9.34 14.30 -13.65
C GLU A 77 9.51 14.92 -12.27
N TRP A 78 8.55 14.72 -11.35
CA TRP A 78 8.67 15.16 -9.96
C TRP A 78 9.60 14.25 -9.14
N LEU A 79 9.93 13.07 -9.65
CA LEU A 79 10.93 12.18 -9.08
C LEU A 79 12.30 12.56 -9.65
N THR A 80 13.08 13.30 -8.87
CA THR A 80 14.35 13.91 -9.32
C THR A 80 15.57 13.27 -8.66
N GLY A 81 16.74 13.42 -9.30
CA GLY A 81 18.01 12.91 -8.80
C GLY A 81 17.98 11.39 -8.60
N ASP A 82 18.43 10.94 -7.42
CA ASP A 82 18.43 9.52 -7.03
C ASP A 82 17.02 8.90 -7.05
N TRP A 83 15.98 9.71 -6.86
CA TRP A 83 14.59 9.24 -6.82
C TRP A 83 13.99 9.00 -8.21
N ALA A 84 14.69 9.37 -9.29
CA ALA A 84 14.20 9.17 -10.65
C ALA A 84 14.10 7.68 -11.05
N ASN A 85 14.77 6.77 -10.32
CA ASN A 85 14.76 5.33 -10.58
C ASN A 85 14.63 4.53 -9.27
N SER A 86 14.19 3.27 -9.36
CA SER A 86 14.19 2.37 -8.21
C SER A 86 15.62 1.98 -7.81
N PHE A 87 15.90 1.84 -6.52
CA PHE A 87 17.21 1.43 -6.01
C PHE A 87 17.13 0.77 -4.62
N ASP A 88 18.21 0.10 -4.23
CA ASP A 88 18.39 -0.53 -2.92
C ASP A 88 19.68 -0.05 -2.23
N ARG A 89 19.62 0.15 -0.92
CA ARG A 89 20.77 0.53 -0.07
C ARG A 89 20.61 -0.08 1.32
N ASP A 90 21.35 -1.14 1.63
CA ASP A 90 21.33 -1.81 2.95
C ASP A 90 19.89 -2.07 3.48
N GLN A 91 19.46 -1.39 4.55
CA GLN A 91 18.11 -1.52 5.13
C GLN A 91 17.03 -0.69 4.41
N PHE A 92 17.41 0.08 3.40
CA PHE A 92 16.55 1.00 2.66
C PHE A 92 16.26 0.49 1.24
N GLU A 93 14.99 0.50 0.86
CA GLU A 93 14.51 0.15 -0.47
C GLU A 93 13.65 1.29 -1.02
N TYR A 94 13.93 1.69 -2.26
CA TYR A 94 13.08 2.61 -3.02
C TYR A 94 12.54 1.96 -4.28
N ARG A 95 11.23 2.08 -4.49
CA ARG A 95 10.51 1.49 -5.63
C ARG A 95 9.58 2.49 -6.27
N ILE A 96 9.53 2.47 -7.59
CA ILE A 96 8.57 3.21 -8.41
C ILE A 96 7.74 2.20 -9.18
N SER A 97 6.43 2.41 -9.20
CA SER A 97 5.48 1.58 -9.93
C SER A 97 4.26 2.39 -10.29
N ASP A 98 3.61 2.09 -11.41
CA ASP A 98 2.23 2.49 -11.60
C ASP A 98 1.34 1.58 -10.76
N GLN A 99 0.32 2.16 -10.13
CA GLN A 99 -0.66 1.44 -9.35
C GLN A 99 -2.04 1.64 -9.95
N TRP A 100 -2.64 0.54 -10.37
CA TRP A 100 -4.00 0.47 -10.91
C TRP A 100 -4.89 -0.17 -9.86
N CYS A 101 -5.94 0.54 -9.43
CA CYS A 101 -6.86 0.07 -8.42
C CYS A 101 -8.29 0.52 -8.74
N GLY A 102 -9.17 -0.42 -9.08
CA GLY A 102 -10.46 -0.09 -9.65
C GLY A 102 -10.30 0.75 -10.94
N GLY A 103 -10.95 1.93 -10.98
CA GLY A 103 -10.80 2.90 -12.06
C GLY A 103 -9.60 3.86 -11.92
N ASP A 104 -8.91 3.86 -10.78
CA ASP A 104 -7.80 4.77 -10.50
C ASP A 104 -6.47 4.22 -11.02
N ARG A 105 -5.68 5.09 -11.65
CA ARG A 105 -4.33 4.80 -12.15
C ARG A 105 -3.41 5.93 -11.76
N ARG A 106 -2.39 5.61 -10.97
CA ARG A 106 -1.47 6.61 -10.42
C ARG A 106 -0.06 6.09 -10.29
N LEU A 107 0.91 6.98 -10.47
CA LEU A 107 2.29 6.70 -10.13
C LEU A 107 2.41 6.54 -8.60
N ARG A 108 3.19 5.57 -8.17
CA ARG A 108 3.52 5.33 -6.77
C ARG A 108 5.03 5.25 -6.63
N ALA A 109 5.57 6.02 -5.70
CA ALA A 109 6.95 5.94 -5.25
C ALA A 109 6.96 5.59 -3.76
N SER A 110 7.67 4.54 -3.37
CA SER A 110 7.71 4.06 -1.98
C SER A 110 9.15 3.93 -1.50
N ALA A 111 9.44 4.57 -0.37
CA ALA A 111 10.69 4.49 0.37
C ALA A 111 10.46 3.69 1.67
N ARG A 112 11.04 2.50 1.75
CA ARG A 112 10.88 1.58 2.88
C ARG A 112 12.20 1.39 3.60
N THR A 113 12.18 1.55 4.91
CA THR A 113 13.30 1.29 5.80
C THR A 113 12.95 0.12 6.71
N ARG A 114 13.83 -0.88 6.77
CA ARG A 114 13.73 -1.99 7.72
C ARG A 114 14.28 -1.58 9.08
N HIS A 115 13.64 -2.07 10.13
CA HIS A 115 14.06 -1.85 11.50
C HIS A 115 14.23 -3.18 12.23
N PRO A 116 15.01 -3.21 13.33
CA PRO A 116 15.10 -4.38 14.19
C PRO A 116 13.71 -4.85 14.63
N SER A 117 13.49 -6.16 14.69
CA SER A 117 12.21 -6.72 15.15
C SER A 117 11.89 -6.25 16.57
N GLY A 118 10.65 -5.80 16.79
CA GLY A 118 10.17 -5.30 18.08
C GLY A 118 10.34 -3.79 18.25
N SER A 119 11.25 -3.15 17.52
CA SER A 119 11.53 -1.71 17.66
C SER A 119 10.34 -0.82 17.34
N MET A 120 9.49 -1.20 16.37
CA MET A 120 8.28 -0.44 16.06
C MET A 120 7.22 -0.68 17.13
N SER A 121 7.11 -1.90 17.65
CA SER A 121 6.18 -2.19 18.75
C SER A 121 6.52 -1.36 19.99
N GLU A 122 7.80 -1.34 20.37
CA GLU A 122 8.32 -0.54 21.48
C GLU A 122 8.06 0.97 21.27
N ALA A 123 8.33 1.49 20.07
CA ALA A 123 8.08 2.89 19.77
C ALA A 123 6.58 3.26 19.86
N ILE A 124 5.70 2.37 19.39
CA ILE A 124 4.25 2.56 19.46
C ILE A 124 3.76 2.53 20.91
N GLU A 125 4.20 1.55 21.70
CA GLU A 125 3.84 1.40 23.13
C GLU A 125 4.31 2.59 23.97
N ASN A 126 5.47 3.17 23.63
CA ASN A 126 5.99 4.36 24.27
C ASN A 126 5.37 5.68 23.76
N GLY A 127 4.41 5.63 22.82
CA GLY A 127 3.76 6.81 22.28
C GLY A 127 4.69 7.72 21.46
N ALA A 128 5.68 7.14 20.78
CA ALA A 128 6.64 7.90 19.98
C ALA A 128 5.95 8.67 18.85
N ASP A 129 6.39 9.90 18.62
CA ASP A 129 6.00 10.68 17.44
C ASP A 129 6.60 10.02 16.17
N PRO A 130 5.77 9.56 15.22
CA PRO A 130 6.25 8.89 14.02
C PRO A 130 7.21 9.73 13.18
N THR A 131 7.16 11.06 13.29
CA THR A 131 8.09 11.96 12.60
C THR A 131 9.54 11.69 13.00
N HIS A 132 9.78 11.26 14.25
CA HIS A 132 11.12 10.92 14.73
C HIS A 132 11.62 9.56 14.22
N LEU A 133 10.70 8.66 13.83
CA LEU A 133 11.04 7.32 13.34
C LEU A 133 11.44 7.30 11.86
N LEU A 134 11.12 8.35 11.10
CA LEU A 134 11.62 8.52 9.74
C LEU A 134 13.15 8.55 9.73
N ASP A 135 13.79 7.88 8.79
CA ASP A 135 15.23 8.02 8.61
C ASP A 135 15.58 9.26 7.75
N THR A 136 16.87 9.55 7.61
CA THR A 136 17.36 10.67 6.81
C THR A 136 16.99 10.54 5.32
N ALA A 137 16.97 9.32 4.76
CA ALA A 137 16.65 9.09 3.35
C ALA A 137 15.15 9.33 3.08
N GLN A 138 14.27 8.86 3.96
CA GLN A 138 12.83 9.07 3.89
C GLN A 138 12.46 10.56 4.05
N ARG A 139 13.12 11.28 4.96
CA ARG A 139 12.95 12.74 5.08
C ARG A 139 13.37 13.46 3.80
N ARG A 140 14.52 13.08 3.22
CA ARG A 140 14.99 13.64 1.93
C ARG A 140 14.03 13.32 0.80
N PHE A 141 13.45 12.12 0.77
CA PHE A 141 12.45 11.74 -0.22
C PHE A 141 11.21 12.65 -0.14
N LEU A 142 10.66 12.85 1.07
CA LEU A 142 9.53 13.75 1.30
C LEU A 142 9.84 15.18 0.85
N VAL A 143 10.99 15.72 1.26
CA VAL A 143 11.38 17.10 0.91
C VAL A 143 11.61 17.27 -0.59
N ALA A 144 12.23 16.29 -1.25
CA ALA A 144 12.60 16.40 -2.66
C ALA A 144 11.41 16.19 -3.61
N CYS A 145 10.43 15.35 -3.22
CA CYS A 145 9.38 14.86 -4.12
C CYS A 145 7.97 15.33 -3.76
N ALA A 146 7.75 15.97 -2.61
CA ALA A 146 6.41 16.44 -2.24
C ALA A 146 6.07 17.76 -2.94
N SER A 147 4.91 17.78 -3.57
CA SER A 147 4.43 18.90 -4.40
C SER A 147 4.03 20.11 -3.56
N SER A 148 3.45 19.85 -2.39
CA SER A 148 3.07 20.80 -1.36
C SER A 148 3.68 20.29 -0.07
N GLY A 149 4.47 21.09 0.64
CA GLY A 149 5.13 20.69 1.88
C GLY A 149 4.13 19.98 2.81
N PRO A 150 4.18 18.63 2.92
CA PRO A 150 3.12 17.88 3.55
C PRO A 150 3.19 18.15 5.06
N PRO A 151 2.05 18.12 5.78
CA PRO A 151 2.02 18.39 7.21
C PRO A 151 2.61 17.19 8.00
N ILE A 152 3.92 17.01 7.91
CA ILE A 152 4.69 15.92 8.51
C ILE A 152 5.24 16.27 9.90
N ASP A 153 4.89 17.45 10.40
CA ASP A 153 5.23 17.87 11.76
C ASP A 153 4.21 17.30 12.74
N HIS A 154 4.71 16.67 13.80
CA HIS A 154 3.92 16.10 14.89
C HIS A 154 2.87 15.09 14.45
N LEU A 155 3.30 14.00 13.84
CA LEU A 155 2.40 12.95 13.38
C LEU A 155 1.75 12.20 14.55
N VAL A 156 0.60 11.59 14.27
CA VAL A 156 -0.12 10.69 15.19
C VAL A 156 -0.31 9.33 14.54
N LEU A 157 -0.29 8.27 15.34
CA LEU A 157 -0.54 6.92 14.87
C LEU A 157 -2.05 6.65 14.81
N ARG A 158 -2.48 5.98 13.73
CA ARG A 158 -3.84 5.53 13.47
C ARG A 158 -3.81 4.02 13.20
N GLY A 159 -4.50 3.25 14.03
CA GLY A 159 -4.50 1.78 13.98
C GLY A 159 -4.64 1.18 15.39
N PRO A 160 -4.34 -0.12 15.57
CA PRO A 160 -3.75 -1.03 14.59
C PRO A 160 -4.73 -1.50 13.52
N ILE A 161 -4.17 -1.88 12.37
CA ILE A 161 -4.83 -2.74 11.38
C ILE A 161 -4.08 -4.07 11.34
N THR A 162 -4.81 -5.16 11.49
CA THR A 162 -4.30 -6.52 11.28
C THR A 162 -4.30 -6.82 9.78
N SER A 163 -3.16 -7.24 9.25
CA SER A 163 -3.02 -7.67 7.86
C SER A 163 -2.78 -9.17 7.80
N GLN A 164 -3.61 -9.86 7.05
CA GLN A 164 -3.41 -11.25 6.63
C GLN A 164 -3.07 -11.27 5.15
N VAL A 165 -1.98 -11.94 4.79
CA VAL A 165 -1.47 -11.94 3.41
C VAL A 165 -1.17 -13.37 2.96
N TRP A 166 -1.73 -13.73 1.82
CA TRP A 166 -1.47 -14.97 1.10
C TRP A 166 -0.83 -14.66 -0.24
N ASP A 167 0.17 -15.43 -0.64
CA ASP A 167 0.61 -15.49 -2.03
C ASP A 167 0.02 -16.78 -2.64
N THR A 168 -0.68 -16.65 -3.75
CA THR A 168 -1.41 -17.71 -4.43
C THR A 168 -1.33 -17.55 -5.95
N SER A 169 -2.05 -18.40 -6.66
CA SER A 169 -2.35 -18.27 -8.08
C SER A 169 -3.85 -18.38 -8.27
N VAL A 170 -4.41 -17.51 -9.10
CA VAL A 170 -5.83 -17.55 -9.43
C VAL A 170 -5.94 -17.89 -10.90
N ARG A 171 -6.33 -19.14 -11.19
CA ARG A 171 -6.33 -19.72 -12.54
C ARG A 171 -4.97 -19.51 -13.23
N ASP A 172 -4.96 -18.78 -14.36
CA ASP A 172 -3.78 -18.53 -15.17
C ASP A 172 -2.95 -17.34 -14.66
N VAL A 173 -3.50 -16.52 -13.75
CA VAL A 173 -2.77 -15.40 -13.15
C VAL A 173 -1.90 -15.93 -12.02
N ARG A 174 -0.59 -15.98 -12.28
CA ARG A 174 0.43 -16.36 -11.31
C ARG A 174 0.80 -15.17 -10.41
N GLN A 175 1.40 -15.49 -9.26
CA GLN A 175 1.93 -14.49 -8.31
C GLN A 175 0.86 -13.48 -7.85
N VAL A 176 -0.33 -14.01 -7.53
CA VAL A 176 -1.42 -13.22 -6.98
C VAL A 176 -1.23 -13.12 -5.48
N ARG A 177 -1.32 -11.90 -4.95
CA ARG A 177 -1.35 -11.64 -3.53
C ARG A 177 -2.75 -11.28 -3.09
N VAL A 178 -3.30 -12.06 -2.18
CA VAL A 178 -4.54 -11.74 -1.47
C VAL A 178 -4.16 -11.13 -0.12
N ALA A 179 -4.71 -9.96 0.19
CA ALA A 179 -4.45 -9.26 1.43
C ALA A 179 -5.76 -8.79 2.08
N ARG A 180 -6.09 -9.34 3.24
CA ARG A 180 -7.21 -8.93 4.09
C ARG A 180 -6.73 -7.99 5.18
N TRP A 181 -7.42 -6.88 5.35
CA TRP A 181 -7.18 -5.89 6.41
C TRP A 181 -8.35 -5.91 7.38
N LEU A 182 -8.04 -6.01 8.67
CA LEU A 182 -8.98 -6.19 9.76
C LEU A 182 -8.73 -5.16 10.87
N SER A 183 -9.78 -4.50 11.33
CA SER A 183 -9.89 -3.77 12.60
C SER A 183 -11.35 -3.84 13.06
N ASP A 184 -11.68 -3.20 14.19
CA ASP A 184 -13.06 -3.22 14.72
C ASP A 184 -14.10 -2.78 13.68
N ASP A 185 -13.76 -1.75 12.89
CA ASP A 185 -14.65 -1.17 11.86
C ASP A 185 -14.17 -1.38 10.41
N ILE A 186 -13.14 -2.22 10.19
CA ILE A 186 -12.60 -2.48 8.85
C ILE A 186 -12.54 -3.98 8.61
N ASP A 187 -13.17 -4.44 7.54
CA ASP A 187 -12.87 -5.73 6.93
C ASP A 187 -12.85 -5.55 5.42
N VAL A 188 -11.66 -5.65 4.81
CA VAL A 188 -11.50 -5.44 3.37
C VAL A 188 -10.45 -6.36 2.78
N VAL A 189 -10.80 -7.03 1.69
CA VAL A 189 -9.90 -7.91 0.94
C VAL A 189 -9.48 -7.22 -0.36
N GLY A 190 -8.18 -7.22 -0.63
CA GLY A 190 -7.61 -6.81 -1.90
C GLY A 190 -6.84 -7.95 -2.55
N VAL A 191 -7.07 -8.17 -3.84
CA VAL A 191 -6.36 -9.14 -4.68
C VAL A 191 -5.47 -8.37 -5.64
N SER A 192 -4.18 -8.68 -5.64
CA SER A 192 -3.19 -7.88 -6.35
C SER A 192 -2.18 -8.73 -7.10
N THR A 193 -1.66 -8.18 -8.20
CA THR A 193 -0.54 -8.76 -8.95
C THR A 193 0.34 -7.63 -9.47
N CYS A 194 1.56 -7.97 -9.92
CA CYS A 194 2.52 -6.99 -10.42
C CYS A 194 3.06 -7.41 -11.78
N ILE A 195 3.01 -6.50 -12.73
CA ILE A 195 3.45 -6.68 -14.10
C ILE A 195 4.81 -5.99 -14.26
N GLY A 196 5.87 -6.78 -14.23
CA GLY A 196 7.23 -6.30 -14.46
C GLY A 196 7.48 -5.90 -15.92
N VAL A 197 8.40 -4.97 -16.13
CA VAL A 197 8.83 -4.50 -17.46
C VAL A 197 9.73 -5.55 -18.13
N ARG A 198 9.49 -5.87 -19.40
CA ARG A 198 10.35 -6.76 -20.20
C ARG A 198 11.42 -5.98 -20.98
N PRO A 199 12.59 -6.56 -21.27
CA PRO A 199 13.61 -5.90 -22.08
C PRO A 199 13.05 -5.49 -23.45
N GLY A 200 13.23 -4.21 -23.82
CA GLY A 200 12.75 -3.66 -25.09
C GLY A 200 11.24 -3.40 -25.19
N GLU A 201 10.48 -3.66 -24.12
CA GLU A 201 9.03 -3.42 -24.09
C GLU A 201 8.72 -1.92 -24.09
N SER A 202 7.76 -1.49 -24.91
CA SER A 202 7.27 -0.11 -24.88
C SER A 202 6.30 0.09 -23.72
N SER A 203 6.07 1.36 -23.33
CA SER A 203 5.06 1.69 -22.31
C SER A 203 3.65 1.26 -22.75
N HIS A 204 3.36 1.35 -24.04
CA HIS A 204 2.10 0.91 -24.63
C HIS A 204 1.91 -0.61 -24.49
N ASP A 205 2.93 -1.40 -24.83
CA ASP A 205 2.84 -2.86 -24.76
C ASP A 205 2.71 -3.35 -23.31
N LEU A 206 3.44 -2.71 -22.39
CA LEU A 206 3.31 -2.98 -20.96
C LEU A 206 1.89 -2.68 -20.45
N ALA A 207 1.32 -1.53 -20.82
CA ALA A 207 -0.05 -1.15 -20.43
C ALA A 207 -1.11 -2.07 -21.05
N ALA A 208 -0.93 -2.49 -22.30
CA ALA A 208 -1.81 -3.46 -22.95
C ALA A 208 -1.78 -4.81 -22.22
N ARG A 209 -0.58 -5.31 -21.89
CA ARG A 209 -0.41 -6.54 -21.11
C ARG A 209 -0.99 -6.44 -19.70
N ALA A 210 -0.79 -5.32 -19.02
CA ALA A 210 -1.39 -5.09 -17.70
C ALA A 210 -2.93 -5.03 -17.77
N SER A 211 -3.48 -4.46 -18.84
CA SER A 211 -4.94 -4.41 -19.06
C SER A 211 -5.52 -5.80 -19.30
N ALA A 212 -4.84 -6.63 -20.10
CA ALA A 212 -5.22 -8.02 -20.31
C ALA A 212 -5.21 -8.80 -18.99
N VAL A 213 -4.12 -8.72 -18.21
CA VAL A 213 -4.05 -9.41 -16.91
C VAL A 213 -5.08 -8.87 -15.91
N ALA A 214 -5.39 -7.58 -15.94
CA ALA A 214 -6.45 -7.02 -15.09
C ALA A 214 -7.84 -7.55 -15.47
N SER A 215 -8.10 -7.81 -16.76
CA SER A 215 -9.32 -8.47 -17.23
C SER A 215 -9.35 -9.92 -16.77
N ASP A 216 -8.30 -10.68 -17.07
CA ASP A 216 -8.19 -12.10 -16.70
C ASP A 216 -8.35 -12.31 -15.18
N LEU A 217 -7.75 -11.43 -14.38
CA LEU A 217 -7.90 -11.47 -12.92
C LEU A 217 -9.34 -11.19 -12.50
N ARG A 218 -10.01 -10.18 -13.08
CA ARG A 218 -11.40 -9.87 -12.76
C ARG A 218 -12.34 -11.02 -13.12
N ASP A 219 -12.17 -11.59 -14.31
CA ASP A 219 -12.98 -12.72 -14.78
C ASP A 219 -12.75 -13.95 -13.89
N SER A 220 -11.50 -14.18 -13.48
CA SER A 220 -11.17 -15.25 -12.54
C SER A 220 -11.77 -15.05 -11.15
N LEU A 221 -11.83 -13.81 -10.65
CA LEU A 221 -12.51 -13.49 -9.40
C LEU A 221 -14.02 -13.70 -9.52
N HIS A 222 -14.63 -13.22 -10.60
CA HIS A 222 -16.05 -13.40 -10.87
C HIS A 222 -16.43 -14.88 -10.89
N ASP A 223 -15.65 -15.71 -11.59
CA ASP A 223 -15.93 -17.14 -11.68
C ASP A 223 -15.65 -17.90 -10.38
N ALA A 224 -14.88 -17.33 -9.46
CA ALA A 224 -14.73 -17.80 -8.09
C ALA A 224 -15.90 -17.34 -7.18
N GLY A 225 -16.90 -16.64 -7.72
CA GLY A 225 -18.03 -16.08 -6.99
C GLY A 225 -17.75 -14.73 -6.32
N CYS A 226 -16.58 -14.13 -6.54
CA CYS A 226 -16.20 -12.88 -5.91
C CYS A 226 -16.70 -11.66 -6.71
N GLN A 227 -17.34 -10.71 -6.04
CA GLN A 227 -17.68 -9.41 -6.64
C GLN A 227 -16.60 -8.37 -6.33
N THR A 228 -16.15 -7.65 -7.37
CA THR A 228 -15.16 -6.59 -7.22
C THR A 228 -15.81 -5.27 -6.81
N SER A 229 -15.28 -4.63 -5.78
CA SER A 229 -15.68 -3.31 -5.31
C SER A 229 -15.16 -2.18 -6.20
N PRO A 230 -15.89 -1.05 -6.34
CA PRO A 230 -15.39 0.17 -6.97
C PRO A 230 -14.33 0.90 -6.12
N LEU A 231 -14.04 0.42 -4.90
CA LEU A 231 -13.04 1.02 -4.01
C LEU A 231 -11.70 1.20 -4.73
N THR A 232 -11.22 2.44 -4.78
CA THR A 232 -9.95 2.81 -5.44
C THR A 232 -8.75 2.81 -4.49
N SER A 233 -8.97 2.77 -3.16
CA SER A 233 -7.89 2.73 -2.18
C SER A 233 -8.34 2.20 -0.82
N LYS A 234 -7.79 1.05 -0.41
CA LYS A 234 -7.95 0.54 0.97
C LYS A 234 -7.34 1.47 2.01
N THR A 235 -6.28 2.20 1.66
CA THR A 235 -5.65 3.18 2.57
C THR A 235 -6.60 4.32 2.91
N VAL A 236 -7.32 4.88 1.94
CA VAL A 236 -8.29 5.95 2.20
C VAL A 236 -9.45 5.46 3.05
N LEU A 237 -9.99 4.29 2.72
CA LEU A 237 -11.04 3.66 3.52
C LEU A 237 -10.57 3.50 4.97
N ALA A 238 -9.38 2.93 5.17
CA ALA A 238 -8.84 2.69 6.49
C ALA A 238 -8.61 3.98 7.29
N LEU A 239 -7.99 5.00 6.70
CA LEU A 239 -7.76 6.28 7.38
C LEU A 239 -9.08 6.98 7.76
N ARG A 240 -10.10 6.94 6.88
CA ARG A 240 -11.43 7.50 7.16
C ARG A 240 -12.09 6.84 8.37
N VAL A 241 -12.06 5.52 8.41
CA VAL A 241 -12.63 4.76 9.53
C VAL A 241 -11.85 5.03 10.82
N LEU A 242 -10.51 4.98 10.76
CA LEU A 242 -9.65 5.21 11.93
C LEU A 242 -9.65 6.66 12.44
N ALA A 243 -10.05 7.64 11.64
CA ALA A 243 -10.21 9.03 12.08
C ALA A 243 -11.42 9.23 13.00
N GLY A 244 -12.44 8.36 12.89
CA GLY A 244 -13.61 8.33 13.78
C GLY A 244 -13.40 7.54 15.06
N ALA A 245 -12.41 6.66 15.10
CA ALA A 245 -12.01 5.97 16.31
C ALA A 245 -11.34 6.96 17.27
N THR A 246 -11.89 7.09 18.49
CA THR A 246 -11.24 7.86 19.55
C THR A 246 -9.99 7.09 19.99
N PRO A 247 -8.82 7.75 20.14
CA PRO A 247 -7.58 7.07 20.53
C PRO A 247 -7.63 6.43 21.91
#